data_AF-A0A932JZE0-F1
#
_entry.id   AF-A0A932JZE0-F1
#
_cell.length_a   1.000
_cell.length_b   1.000
_cell.length_c   1.000
_cell.angle_alpha   90.00
_cell.angle_beta   90.00
_cell.angle_gamma   90.00
#
_symmetry.space_group_name_H-M   'P 1'
#
loop_
_entity.id
_entity.type
_entity.pdbx_description
1 polymer ?
#
loop_
_entity_poly.entity_id
_entity_poly.type
_entity_poly.pdbx_seq_one_letter_code
_entity_poly.pdbx_strand_id
1 'polypeptide(L)'
;MQQIFLWLVYKYELSMLPFKKQLIYLLTICYLILASRLNAFCTSPNNSFEKYKAVVIGQLVKKAVKEKKGFYYTEYKLLPKKWIYKKSSVKKSNLLTIRIPGGELPKKGIVIKASTSPSYIPLKQDAVFFLEGTTTKQSDIFTITKDGIITNWDSKVL
;
A
#
# COMPACT_ATOMS: atom_id res chain seq x y z
N MET A 1 -1.87 25.31 28.40
CA MET A 1 -3.16 25.70 27.76
C MET A 1 -4.40 25.14 28.46
N GLN A 2 -4.41 23.91 29.01
CA GLN A 2 -5.59 23.36 29.71
C GLN A 2 -6.01 24.11 31.00
N GLN A 3 -5.07 24.65 31.78
CA GLN A 3 -5.39 25.31 33.06
C GLN A 3 -6.13 26.65 32.89
N ILE A 4 -5.87 27.39 31.80
CA ILE A 4 -6.56 28.66 31.49
C ILE A 4 -8.03 28.40 31.15
N PHE A 5 -8.31 27.28 30.48
CA PHE A 5 -9.67 26.88 30.11
C PHE A 5 -10.50 26.49 31.33
N LEU A 6 -9.92 25.73 32.28
CA LEU A 6 -10.57 25.41 33.55
C LEU A 6 -10.85 26.67 34.39
N TRP A 7 -9.93 27.64 34.41
CA TRP A 7 -10.12 28.89 35.16
C TRP A 7 -11.24 29.76 34.59
N LEU A 8 -11.38 29.84 33.26
CA LEU A 8 -12.47 30.54 32.59
C LEU A 8 -13.82 29.88 32.83
N VAL A 9 -13.89 28.54 32.82
CA VAL A 9 -15.14 27.81 33.14
C VAL A 9 -15.54 28.06 34.60
N TYR A 10 -14.60 27.96 35.54
CA TYR A 10 -14.86 28.18 36.96
C TYR A 10 -15.32 29.62 37.26
N LYS A 11 -14.71 30.62 36.61
CA LYS A 11 -15.09 32.03 36.76
C LYS A 11 -16.49 32.33 36.20
N TYR A 12 -16.94 31.58 35.21
CA TYR A 12 -18.29 31.69 34.62
C TYR A 12 -19.37 30.89 35.37
N GLU A 13 -19.01 29.90 36.20
CA GLU A 13 -19.97 29.08 36.98
C GLU A 13 -20.76 29.86 38.05
N LEU A 14 -20.27 31.01 38.49
CA LEU A 14 -20.87 31.80 39.58
C LEU A 14 -22.09 32.64 39.18
N SER A 15 -22.45 32.74 37.89
CA SER A 15 -23.39 33.78 37.45
C SER A 15 -24.61 33.34 36.62
N MET A 16 -24.86 32.04 36.35
CA MET A 16 -25.97 31.67 35.46
C MET A 16 -26.80 30.43 35.84
N LEU A 17 -28.13 30.65 35.76
CA LEU A 17 -29.29 29.74 35.90
C LEU A 17 -29.12 28.35 35.24
N PRO A 18 -29.84 27.32 35.74
CA PRO A 18 -29.55 25.89 35.54
C PRO A 18 -29.60 25.40 34.08
N PHE A 19 -30.33 26.08 33.19
CA PHE A 19 -30.46 25.71 31.78
C PHE A 19 -29.16 25.92 30.98
N LYS A 20 -28.34 26.90 31.36
CA LYS A 20 -27.09 27.20 30.66
C LYS A 20 -25.99 26.18 30.97
N LYS A 21 -26.03 25.55 32.15
CA LYS A 21 -25.08 24.48 32.53
C LYS A 21 -25.20 23.29 31.59
N GLN A 22 -26.41 22.85 31.30
CA GLN A 22 -26.66 21.69 30.43
C GLN A 22 -26.15 21.94 28.99
N LEU A 23 -26.29 23.16 28.47
CA LEU A 23 -25.83 23.51 27.14
C LEU A 23 -24.29 23.49 27.03
N ILE A 24 -23.59 23.97 28.06
CA ILE A 24 -22.11 23.97 28.10
C ILE A 24 -21.59 22.53 28.19
N TYR A 25 -22.19 21.68 29.02
CA TYR A 25 -21.86 20.25 29.09
C TYR A 25 -22.11 19.54 27.76
N LEU A 26 -23.23 19.82 27.09
CA LEU A 26 -23.55 19.24 25.79
C LEU A 26 -22.55 19.68 24.72
N LEU A 27 -22.17 20.96 24.69
CA LEU A 27 -21.18 21.50 23.76
C LEU A 27 -19.78 20.90 24.00
N THR A 28 -19.38 20.69 25.26
CA THR A 28 -18.09 20.06 25.58
C THR A 28 -18.07 18.58 25.21
N ILE A 29 -19.17 17.85 25.39
CA ILE A 29 -19.30 16.45 24.94
C ILE A 29 -19.30 16.39 23.41
N CYS A 30 -20.03 17.26 22.71
CA CYS A 30 -20.01 17.33 21.25
C CYS A 30 -18.61 17.64 20.70
N TYR A 31 -17.87 18.54 21.35
CA TYR A 31 -16.48 18.84 20.98
C TYR A 31 -15.55 17.63 21.18
N LEU A 32 -15.70 16.90 22.31
CA LEU A 32 -14.94 15.67 22.55
C LEU A 32 -15.25 14.57 21.51
N ILE A 33 -16.52 14.44 21.09
CA ILE A 33 -16.93 13.48 20.06
C ILE A 33 -16.38 13.89 18.69
N LEU A 34 -16.46 15.17 18.31
CA LEU A 34 -15.89 15.66 17.04
C LEU A 34 -14.36 15.52 17.00
N ALA A 35 -13.66 15.84 18.09
CA ALA A 35 -12.21 15.68 18.19
C ALA A 35 -11.79 14.21 18.07
N SER A 36 -12.59 13.28 18.63
CA SER A 36 -12.37 11.84 18.51
C SER A 36 -12.55 11.34 17.07
N ARG A 37 -13.48 11.91 16.31
CA ARG A 37 -13.70 11.54 14.90
C ARG A 37 -12.68 12.15 13.94
N LEU A 38 -12.19 13.36 14.19
CA LEU A 38 -11.09 13.96 13.42
C LEU A 38 -9.80 13.15 13.55
N ASN A 39 -9.51 12.61 14.73
CA ASN A 39 -8.33 11.76 14.94
C ASN A 39 -8.45 10.39 14.23
N ALA A 40 -9.67 9.91 14.00
CA ALA A 40 -9.94 8.67 13.26
C ALA A 40 -9.90 8.85 11.73
N PHE A 41 -10.02 10.07 11.20
CA PHE A 41 -9.87 10.37 9.77
C PHE A 41 -8.44 10.79 9.37
N CYS A 42 -7.56 11.05 10.35
CA CYS A 42 -6.14 11.36 10.13
C CYS A 42 -5.22 10.14 10.21
N THR A 43 -5.74 8.91 10.28
CA THR A 43 -4.98 7.67 10.03
C THR A 43 -4.78 7.47 8.51
N SER A 44 -4.03 8.43 7.97
CA SER A 44 -3.23 8.52 6.76
C SER A 44 -3.35 7.42 5.67
N PRO A 45 -3.36 7.81 4.38
CA PRO A 45 -2.98 6.96 3.24
C PRO A 45 -1.61 6.26 3.37
N ASN A 46 -0.79 6.61 4.36
CA ASN A 46 0.51 5.97 4.64
C ASN A 46 0.42 4.47 4.86
N ASN A 47 -0.66 3.95 5.45
CA ASN A 47 -0.77 2.50 5.70
C ASN A 47 -0.77 1.68 4.41
N SER A 48 -1.28 2.21 3.31
CA SER A 48 -1.27 1.52 2.01
C SER A 48 0.11 1.55 1.35
N PHE A 49 0.89 2.63 1.53
CA PHE A 49 2.23 2.75 0.95
C PHE A 49 3.30 1.98 1.74
N GLU A 50 3.11 1.75 3.03
CA GLU A 50 4.05 0.98 3.85
C GLU A 50 4.24 -0.47 3.36
N LYS A 51 3.17 -1.05 2.81
CA LYS A 51 3.15 -2.40 2.23
C LYS A 51 4.17 -2.55 1.09
N TYR A 52 4.39 -1.49 0.32
CA TYR A 52 5.31 -1.50 -0.81
C TYR A 52 6.75 -1.25 -0.36
N LYS A 53 7.66 -2.06 -0.90
CA LYS A 53 9.12 -1.90 -0.71
C LYS A 53 9.74 -1.08 -1.83
N ALA A 54 9.16 -1.10 -3.02
CA ALA A 54 9.57 -0.26 -4.13
C ALA A 54 8.44 -0.03 -5.12
N VAL A 55 8.53 1.08 -5.86
CA VAL A 55 7.72 1.39 -7.04
C VAL A 55 8.68 1.68 -8.17
N VAL A 56 8.56 0.92 -9.25
CA VAL A 56 9.54 0.95 -10.35
C VAL A 56 8.81 0.89 -11.70
N ILE A 57 9.26 1.72 -12.63
CA ILE A 57 8.88 1.64 -14.04
C ILE A 57 9.85 0.70 -14.72
N GLY A 58 9.35 -0.29 -15.43
CA GLY A 58 10.18 -1.22 -16.17
C GLY A 58 9.39 -2.06 -17.15
N GLN A 59 10.07 -3.04 -17.74
CA GLN A 59 9.49 -3.95 -18.73
C GLN A 59 9.76 -5.41 -18.35
N LEU A 60 8.77 -6.28 -18.53
CA LEU A 60 8.94 -7.72 -18.38
C LEU A 60 9.55 -8.30 -19.67
N VAL A 61 10.71 -8.95 -19.57
CA VAL A 61 11.49 -9.40 -20.74
C VAL A 61 11.62 -10.91 -20.89
N LYS A 62 11.59 -11.68 -19.79
CA LYS A 62 11.68 -13.16 -19.82
C LYS A 62 10.60 -13.76 -18.94
N LYS A 63 9.96 -14.83 -19.40
CA LYS A 63 8.94 -15.61 -18.69
C LYS A 63 9.47 -17.05 -18.53
N ALA A 64 9.45 -17.59 -17.32
CA ALA A 64 9.77 -18.99 -17.04
C ALA A 64 8.80 -19.54 -16.00
N VAL A 65 8.20 -20.69 -16.27
CA VAL A 65 7.34 -21.37 -15.28
C VAL A 65 8.19 -22.34 -14.48
N LYS A 66 8.08 -22.26 -13.16
CA LYS A 66 8.81 -23.11 -12.23
C LYS A 66 7.85 -23.77 -11.24
N GLU A 67 8.23 -24.95 -10.80
CA GLU A 67 7.55 -25.68 -9.73
C GLU A 67 8.41 -25.63 -8.47
N LYS A 68 7.77 -25.46 -7.31
CA LYS A 68 8.43 -25.56 -6.01
C LYS A 68 7.43 -26.09 -5.01
N LYS A 69 7.73 -27.25 -4.41
CA LYS A 69 6.88 -27.90 -3.40
C LYS A 69 5.43 -28.12 -3.88
N GLY A 70 5.24 -28.52 -5.14
CA GLY A 70 3.91 -28.76 -5.73
C GLY A 70 3.14 -27.50 -6.15
N PHE A 71 3.71 -26.30 -5.97
CA PHE A 71 3.11 -25.05 -6.45
C PHE A 71 3.82 -24.56 -7.71
N TYR A 72 3.03 -24.19 -8.70
CA TYR A 72 3.51 -23.55 -9.92
C TYR A 72 3.52 -22.03 -9.78
N TYR A 73 4.61 -21.41 -10.21
CA TYR A 73 4.75 -19.97 -10.30
C TYR A 73 5.43 -19.58 -11.60
N THR A 74 5.01 -18.44 -12.14
CA THR A 74 5.63 -17.84 -13.31
C THR A 74 6.62 -16.79 -12.83
N GLU A 75 7.90 -17.01 -13.11
CA GLU A 75 8.96 -16.03 -12.91
C GLU A 75 9.07 -15.15 -14.15
N TYR A 76 8.92 -13.85 -13.94
CA TYR A 76 9.26 -12.83 -14.91
C TYR A 76 10.57 -12.14 -14.54
N LYS A 77 11.38 -11.81 -15.54
CA LYS A 77 12.49 -10.86 -15.36
C LYS A 77 12.01 -9.47 -15.69
N LEU A 78 12.10 -8.57 -14.71
CA LEU A 78 11.78 -7.17 -14.82
C LEU A 78 13.08 -6.39 -15.03
N LEU A 79 13.15 -5.66 -16.14
CA LEU A 79 14.22 -4.71 -16.44
C LEU A 79 13.80 -3.31 -15.92
N PRO A 80 14.40 -2.82 -14.83
CA PRO A 80 14.07 -1.50 -14.29
C PRO A 80 14.56 -0.40 -15.22
N LYS A 81 13.69 0.55 -15.57
CA LYS A 81 14.03 1.77 -16.32
C LYS A 81 14.14 2.99 -15.42
N LYS A 82 13.16 3.19 -14.54
CA LYS A 82 13.09 4.34 -13.63
C LYS A 82 12.57 3.90 -12.26
N TRP A 83 13.25 4.30 -11.19
CA TRP A 83 12.78 4.08 -9.82
C TRP A 83 11.95 5.28 -9.38
N ILE A 84 10.68 5.05 -9.02
CA ILE A 84 9.81 6.09 -8.45
C ILE A 84 9.98 6.12 -6.92
N TYR A 85 10.00 4.94 -6.30
CA TYR A 85 10.18 4.79 -4.87
C TYR A 85 10.99 3.52 -4.58
N LYS A 86 11.83 3.57 -3.54
CA LYS A 86 12.66 2.43 -3.16
C LYS A 86 13.09 2.50 -1.70
N LYS A 87 12.73 1.49 -0.91
CA LYS A 87 13.29 1.28 0.44
C LYS A 87 14.72 0.76 0.37
N SER A 88 15.52 1.04 1.40
CA SER A 88 16.91 0.57 1.55
C SER A 88 17.05 -0.96 1.51
N SER A 89 15.98 -1.67 1.87
CA SER A 89 15.88 -3.13 1.80
C SER A 89 15.76 -3.68 0.38
N VAL A 90 15.66 -2.86 -0.65
CA VAL A 90 15.65 -3.30 -2.05
C VAL A 90 17.04 -3.10 -2.64
N LYS A 91 17.61 -4.15 -3.24
CA LYS A 91 18.92 -4.02 -3.89
C LYS A 91 18.75 -3.29 -5.23
N LYS A 92 19.70 -2.43 -5.57
CA LYS A 92 19.72 -1.79 -6.90
C LYS A 92 20.35 -2.81 -7.86
N SER A 93 19.51 -3.57 -8.55
CA SER A 93 19.94 -4.54 -9.56
C SER A 93 19.45 -4.09 -10.94
N ASN A 94 20.23 -4.41 -11.97
CA ASN A 94 19.83 -4.22 -13.37
C ASN A 94 18.68 -5.16 -13.77
N LEU A 95 18.43 -6.21 -12.97
CA LEU A 95 17.39 -7.18 -13.25
C LEU A 95 16.73 -7.62 -11.93
N LEU A 96 15.41 -7.49 -11.86
CA LEU A 96 14.60 -7.98 -10.75
C LEU A 96 13.85 -9.24 -11.18
N THR A 97 13.59 -10.14 -10.24
CA THR A 97 12.79 -11.34 -10.49
C THR A 97 11.41 -11.14 -9.87
N ILE A 98 10.37 -11.19 -10.69
CA ILE A 98 8.98 -11.09 -10.27
C ILE A 98 8.37 -12.48 -10.31
N ARG A 99 7.85 -12.97 -9.18
CA ARG A 99 7.13 -14.22 -9.07
C ARG A 99 5.65 -13.94 -9.05
N ILE A 100 4.93 -14.60 -9.93
CA ILE A 100 3.47 -14.57 -9.95
C ILE A 100 2.98 -16.00 -9.68
N PRO A 101 2.12 -16.23 -8.66
CA PRO A 101 1.51 -17.53 -8.45
C PRO A 101 0.75 -18.00 -9.69
N GLY A 102 0.79 -19.29 -10.00
CA GLY A 102 0.21 -19.84 -11.21
C GLY A 102 1.15 -19.77 -12.42
N GLY A 103 0.79 -20.49 -13.48
CA GLY A 103 1.59 -20.55 -14.69
C GLY A 103 1.00 -21.45 -15.77
N GLU A 104 1.57 -21.30 -16.96
CA GLU A 104 1.23 -22.09 -18.13
C GLU A 104 2.17 -23.30 -18.20
N LEU A 105 1.62 -24.51 -18.10
CA LEU A 105 2.42 -25.72 -18.07
C LEU A 105 3.03 -25.99 -19.47
N PRO A 106 4.37 -26.00 -19.61
CA PRO A 106 5.04 -26.06 -20.92
C PRO A 106 4.67 -27.28 -21.76
N LYS A 107 4.29 -28.39 -21.12
CA LYS A 107 4.03 -29.67 -21.79
C LYS A 107 2.56 -29.94 -22.08
N LYS A 108 1.63 -29.08 -21.64
CA LYS A 108 0.19 -29.38 -21.71
C LYS A 108 -0.69 -28.25 -22.23
N GLY A 109 -0.14 -27.05 -22.45
CA GLY A 109 -0.95 -25.88 -22.83
C GLY A 109 -2.01 -25.48 -21.78
N ILE A 110 -1.98 -26.12 -20.60
CA ILE A 110 -2.90 -25.84 -19.50
C ILE A 110 -2.39 -24.62 -18.76
N VAL A 111 -3.21 -23.57 -18.73
CA VAL A 111 -2.95 -22.37 -17.94
C VAL A 111 -3.57 -22.55 -16.55
N ILE A 112 -2.73 -22.76 -15.54
CA ILE A 112 -3.16 -22.79 -14.14
C ILE A 112 -3.07 -21.37 -13.60
N LYS A 113 -4.17 -20.62 -13.68
CA LYS A 113 -4.28 -19.33 -12.96
C LYS A 113 -4.61 -19.62 -11.50
N ALA A 114 -3.70 -19.28 -10.59
CA ALA A 114 -4.03 -19.30 -9.18
C ALA A 114 -5.03 -18.17 -8.89
N SER A 115 -6.00 -18.40 -8.01
CA SER A 115 -6.95 -17.36 -7.56
C SER A 115 -6.25 -16.13 -6.95
N THR A 116 -5.00 -16.31 -6.53
CA THR A 116 -4.12 -15.29 -5.96
C THR A 116 -3.20 -14.61 -6.98
N SER A 117 -3.40 -14.84 -8.28
CA SER A 117 -2.65 -14.15 -9.35
C SER A 117 -3.23 -12.76 -9.61
N PRO A 118 -2.41 -11.76 -10.03
CA PRO A 118 -2.93 -10.48 -10.50
C PRO A 118 -3.78 -10.70 -11.77
N SER A 119 -4.84 -9.88 -11.91
CA SER A 119 -5.74 -9.91 -13.08
C SER A 119 -5.05 -9.43 -14.36
N TYR A 120 -3.99 -8.64 -14.22
CA TYR A 120 -3.31 -7.96 -15.30
C TYR A 120 -1.80 -8.15 -15.25
N ILE A 121 -1.18 -8.50 -16.39
CA ILE A 121 0.27 -8.62 -16.55
C ILE A 121 0.67 -7.98 -17.89
N PRO A 122 1.33 -6.81 -17.90
CA PRO A 122 1.74 -6.12 -19.11
C PRO A 122 2.96 -6.83 -19.73
N LEU A 123 2.74 -7.57 -20.81
CA LEU A 123 3.81 -8.22 -21.56
C LEU A 123 4.37 -7.25 -22.61
N LYS A 124 5.71 -7.14 -22.69
CA LYS A 124 6.44 -6.35 -23.69
C LYS A 124 6.19 -4.83 -23.70
N GLN A 125 5.55 -4.27 -22.69
CA GLN A 125 5.35 -2.82 -22.56
C GLN A 125 5.86 -2.30 -21.22
N ASP A 126 6.13 -1.00 -21.18
CA ASP A 126 6.51 -0.34 -19.95
C ASP A 126 5.31 -0.23 -19.01
N ALA A 127 5.53 -0.57 -17.76
CA ALA A 127 4.53 -0.52 -16.73
C ALA A 127 5.14 -0.10 -15.41
N VAL A 128 4.29 0.45 -14.55
CA VAL A 128 4.61 0.75 -13.16
C VAL A 128 4.28 -0.48 -12.33
N PHE A 129 5.30 -0.99 -11.64
CA PHE A 129 5.20 -2.14 -10.75
C PHE A 129 5.33 -1.68 -9.31
N PHE A 130 4.28 -1.94 -8.52
CA PHE A 130 4.31 -1.77 -7.07
C PHE A 130 4.77 -3.08 -6.44
N LEU A 131 6.01 -3.08 -5.95
CA LEU A 131 6.68 -4.28 -5.46
C LEU A 131 6.46 -4.43 -3.95
N GLU A 132 5.71 -5.46 -3.60
CA GLU A 132 5.49 -5.90 -2.22
C GLU A 132 6.59 -6.87 -1.79
N GLY A 133 6.98 -6.83 -0.51
CA GLY A 133 8.00 -7.72 0.02
C GLY A 133 7.84 -7.96 1.51
N THR A 134 7.86 -9.23 1.90
CA THR A 134 7.72 -9.67 3.30
C THR A 134 9.05 -9.79 4.05
N THR A 135 10.18 -9.76 3.35
CA THR A 135 11.49 -10.02 3.97
C THR A 135 12.21 -8.75 4.43
N THR A 136 12.84 -8.87 5.60
CA THR A 136 13.79 -7.90 6.19
C THR A 136 15.16 -7.89 5.49
N LYS A 137 15.47 -8.88 4.66
CA LYS A 137 16.73 -8.99 3.91
C LYS A 137 16.63 -8.34 2.51
N GLN A 138 17.76 -7.81 2.02
CA GLN A 138 17.87 -7.31 0.66
C GLN A 138 17.56 -8.42 -0.36
N SER A 139 16.46 -8.27 -1.09
CA SER A 139 16.00 -9.25 -2.08
C SER A 139 15.89 -8.59 -3.46
N ASP A 140 16.35 -9.33 -4.47
CA ASP A 140 16.12 -9.05 -5.90
C ASP A 140 14.88 -9.78 -6.43
N ILE A 141 14.18 -10.51 -5.54
CA ILE A 141 13.03 -11.35 -5.87
C ILE A 141 11.81 -10.81 -5.13
N PHE A 142 10.77 -10.51 -5.91
CA PHE A 142 9.49 -10.00 -5.43
C PHE A 142 8.38 -10.94 -5.86
N THR A 143 7.35 -11.08 -5.04
CA THR A 143 6.15 -11.84 -5.39
C THR A 143 5.00 -10.86 -5.54
N ILE A 144 4.31 -10.90 -6.68
CA ILE A 144 3.11 -10.10 -6.92
C ILE A 144 1.91 -11.04 -6.87
N THR A 145 1.00 -10.76 -5.93
CA THR A 145 -0.26 -11.48 -5.74
C THR A 145 -1.42 -10.69 -6.36
N LYS A 146 -2.66 -11.16 -6.17
CA LYS A 146 -3.90 -10.54 -6.64
C LYS A 146 -4.04 -9.07 -6.24
N ASP A 147 -3.56 -8.72 -5.06
CA ASP A 147 -3.64 -7.34 -4.51
C ASP A 147 -2.48 -6.46 -4.97
N GLY A 148 -1.54 -7.02 -5.74
CA GLY A 148 -0.42 -6.28 -6.29
C GLY A 148 -0.88 -5.34 -7.41
N ILE A 149 -0.38 -4.10 -7.36
CA ILE A 149 -0.75 -3.07 -8.34
C ILE A 149 0.25 -3.11 -9.50
N ILE A 150 -0.26 -3.31 -10.71
CA ILE A 150 0.46 -3.15 -11.96
C ILE A 150 -0.38 -2.25 -12.86
N THR A 151 0.19 -1.14 -13.31
CA THR A 151 -0.49 -0.21 -14.23
C THR A 151 0.39 0.12 -15.42
N ASN A 152 -0.21 0.42 -16.56
CA ASN A 152 0.54 0.82 -17.74
C ASN A 152 1.23 2.17 -17.51
N TRP A 153 2.42 2.29 -18.07
CA TRP A 153 3.13 3.56 -18.11
C TRP A 153 2.94 4.19 -19.48
N ASP A 154 2.20 5.29 -19.54
CA ASP A 154 2.15 6.15 -20.73
C ASP A 154 3.21 7.25 -20.58
N SER A 155 4.21 7.23 -21.46
CA SER A 155 5.33 8.17 -21.42
C SER A 155 4.92 9.62 -21.71
N LYS A 156 3.68 9.88 -22.14
CA LYS A 156 3.17 11.22 -22.42
C LYS A 156 2.74 12.02 -21.19
N VAL A 157 2.79 11.41 -19.99
CA VAL A 157 2.27 12.00 -18.74
C VAL A 157 3.37 12.65 -17.87
N LEU A 158 4.55 12.94 -18.42
CA LEU A 158 5.61 13.73 -17.76
C LEU A 158 6.24 14.76 -18.70
#